data_AF-A0A0F2L4M6-F1
#
_entry.id   AF-A0A0F2L4M6-F1
#
_cell.length_a   1.000
_cell.length_b   1.000
_cell.length_c   1.000
_cell.angle_alpha   90.00
_cell.angle_beta   90.00
_cell.angle_gamma   90.00
#
_symmetry.space_group_name_H-M   'P 1'
#
loop_
_entity.id
_entity.type
_entity.pdbx_description
1 polymer ?
#
loop_
_entity_poly.entity_id
_entity_poly.type
_entity_poly.pdbx_seq_one_letter_code
_entity_poly.pdbx_strand_id
1 'polypeptide(L)' 'MGELDELIIKFLKERLGDDAELAIRLYMAYKERGRRGVLEVINEELSKVGLEVSEGGSEG' A
#
# COMPACT_ATOMS: atom_id res chain seq x y z
N MET A 1 -16.68 0.29 -6.67
CA MET A 1 -15.74 1.41 -6.46
C MET A 1 -16.58 2.67 -6.36
N GLY A 2 -16.34 3.52 -5.37
CA GLY A 2 -17.11 4.76 -5.15
C GLY A 2 -16.44 5.96 -5.81
N GLU A 3 -17.21 7.03 -6.06
CA GLU A 3 -16.74 8.27 -6.70
C GLU A 3 -15.51 8.89 -6.00
N LEU A 4 -15.48 8.83 -4.67
CA LEU A 4 -14.32 9.30 -3.89
C LEU A 4 -13.05 8.50 -4.19
N ASP A 5 -13.16 7.19 -4.41
CA ASP A 5 -11.99 6.36 -4.70
C ASP A 5 -11.39 6.73 -6.05
N GLU A 6 -12.25 6.99 -7.04
CA GLU A 6 -11.84 7.38 -8.38
C GLU A 6 -11.12 8.74 -8.37
N LEU A 7 -11.62 9.70 -7.57
CA LEU A 7 -10.98 10.99 -7.37
C LEU A 7 -9.61 10.86 -6.69
N ILE A 8 -9.49 10.01 -5.67
CA ILE A 8 -8.22 9.75 -4.98
C ILE A 8 -7.22 9.09 -5.95
N ILE A 9 -7.64 8.09 -6.71
CA ILE A 9 -6.77 7.42 -7.69
C ILE A 9 -6.32 8.39 -8.78
N LYS A 10 -7.23 9.22 -9.30
CA LYS A 10 -6.89 10.25 -10.28
C LYS A 10 -5.86 11.24 -9.71
N PHE A 11 -6.09 11.73 -8.50
CA PHE A 11 -5.15 12.61 -7.81
C PHE A 11 -3.75 11.97 -7.64
N LEU A 12 -3.69 10.71 -7.22
CA LEU A 12 -2.43 9.98 -7.05
C LEU A 12 -1.68 9.83 -8.38
N LYS A 13 -2.38 9.47 -9.46
CA LYS A 13 -1.80 9.36 -10.82
C LYS A 13 -1.25 10.70 -11.31
N GLU A 14 -2.01 11.79 -11.14
CA GLU A 14 -1.58 13.12 -11.57
C GLU A 14 -0.36 13.64 -10.80
N ARG A 15 -0.22 13.29 -9.52
CA ARG A 15 0.87 13.78 -8.66
C ARG A 15 2.13 12.94 -8.71
N LEU A 16 2.00 11.63 -8.86
CA LEU A 16 3.11 10.69 -8.75
C LEU A 16 3.52 10.09 -10.10
N GLY A 17 2.71 10.23 -11.15
CA GLY A 17 3.02 9.68 -12.46
C GLY A 17 3.25 8.17 -12.39
N ASP A 18 4.40 7.71 -12.88
CA ASP A 18 4.77 6.30 -12.92
C ASP A 18 4.91 5.68 -11.51
N ASP A 19 5.20 6.50 -10.49
CA ASP A 19 5.32 6.03 -9.10
C ASP A 19 3.96 5.86 -8.40
N ALA A 20 2.85 6.18 -9.06
CA ALA A 20 1.51 6.15 -8.46
C ALA A 20 1.02 4.74 -8.10
N GLU A 21 1.55 3.69 -8.73
CA GLU A 21 1.04 2.33 -8.60
C GLU A 21 1.07 1.83 -7.14
N LEU A 22 2.19 2.04 -6.45
CA LEU A 22 2.34 1.63 -5.05
C LEU A 22 1.38 2.42 -4.14
N ALA A 23 1.27 3.74 -4.35
CA ALA A 23 0.38 4.57 -3.56
C ALA A 23 -1.10 4.15 -3.70
N ILE A 24 -1.52 3.81 -4.92
CA ILE A 24 -2.87 3.30 -5.20
C ILE A 24 -3.08 1.95 -4.49
N ARG A 25 -2.12 1.03 -4.58
CA ARG A 25 -2.20 -0.27 -3.90
C ARG A 25 -2.30 -0.13 -2.38
N LEU A 26 -1.50 0.75 -1.77
CA LEU A 26 -1.56 1.03 -0.34
C LEU A 26 -2.91 1.63 0.09
N TYR A 27 -3.43 2.57 -0.68
CA TYR A 27 -4.75 3.16 -0.45
C TYR A 27 -5.86 2.09 -0.49
N MET A 28 -5.89 1.28 -1.55
CA MET A 28 -6.89 0.22 -1.70
C MET A 28 -6.78 -0.82 -0.59
N ALA A 29 -5.56 -1.23 -0.24
CA ALA A 29 -5.34 -2.20 0.81
C ALA A 29 -5.76 -1.67 2.20
N TYR A 30 -5.50 -0.39 2.48
CA TYR A 30 -6.00 0.25 3.70
C TYR A 30 -7.53 0.30 3.73
N LYS A 31 -8.15 0.65 2.61
CA LYS A 31 -9.61 0.72 2.52
C LYS A 31 -10.28 -0.64 2.78
N GLU A 32 -9.72 -1.71 2.23
CA GLU A 32 -10.32 -3.05 2.30
C GLU A 32 -10.01 -3.78 3.61
N ARG A 33 -8.77 -3.64 4.12
CA ARG A 33 -8.23 -4.48 5.20
C ARG A 33 -7.55 -3.67 6.31
N GLY A 34 -7.67 -2.34 6.28
CA GLY A 34 -7.05 -1.44 7.26
C GLY A 34 -5.53 -1.55 7.26
N ARG A 35 -4.94 -1.35 8.45
CA ARG A 35 -3.49 -1.42 8.66
C ARG A 35 -2.88 -2.75 8.20
N ARG A 36 -3.61 -3.86 8.35
CA ARG A 36 -3.12 -5.19 7.94
C ARG A 36 -2.89 -5.26 6.43
N GLY A 37 -3.82 -4.77 5.62
CA GLY A 37 -3.65 -4.74 4.16
C GLY A 37 -2.45 -3.92 3.73
N VAL A 38 -2.21 -2.80 4.41
CA VAL A 38 -1.03 -1.96 4.17
C VAL A 38 0.27 -2.72 4.46
N LEU A 39 0.35 -3.43 5.60
CA LEU A 39 1.51 -4.24 5.95
C LEU A 39 1.78 -5.35 4.94
N GLU A 40 0.72 -6.02 4.47
CA GLU A 40 0.84 -7.07 3.44
C GLU A 40 1.43 -6.50 2.14
N VAL A 41 0.92 -5.36 1.65
CA VAL A 41 1.46 -4.70 0.43
C VAL A 41 2.90 -4.23 0.61
N ILE A 42 3.24 -3.67 1.78
CA ILE A 42 4.61 -3.25 2.08
C ILE A 42 5.54 -4.46 2.10
N ASN A 43 5.13 -5.56 2.72
CA ASN A 43 5.93 -6.80 2.76
C ASN A 43 6.14 -7.39 1.37
N GLU A 44 5.12 -7.36 0.51
CA GLU A 44 5.27 -7.74 -0.90
C GLU A 44 6.35 -6.89 -1.59
N GLU A 45 6.33 -5.56 -1.44
CA GLU A 45 7.36 -4.71 -2.06
C GLU A 45 8.76 -4.91 -1.47
N LEU A 46 8.86 -5.07 -0.16
CA LEU A 46 10.14 -5.32 0.51
C LEU A 46 10.73 -6.67 0.11
N SER A 47 9.90 -7.70 -0.08
CA SER A 47 10.37 -9.02 -0.52
C SER A 47 11.04 -8.98 -1.90
N LYS A 48 10.61 -8.08 -2.79
CA LYS A 48 11.22 -7.89 -4.13
C LYS A 48 12.66 -7.40 -4.06
N VAL A 49 13.04 -6.74 -2.97
CA VAL A 49 14.40 -6.25 -2.71
C VAL A 49 15.14 -7.09 -1.66
N GLY A 50 14.59 -8.27 -1.31
CA GLY A 50 15.21 -9.20 -0.36
C GLY A 50 15.07 -8.82 1.11
N LEU A 51 14.09 -7.98 1.46
CA LEU A 51 13.78 -7.58 2.83
C LEU A 51 12.44 -8.20 3.27
N GLU A 52 12.41 -8.89 4.41
CA GLU A 52 11.17 -9.37 5.02
C GLU A 52 10.95 -8.68 6.37
N VAL A 53 9.81 -7.97 6.54
CA VAL A 53 9.42 -7.42 7.84
C VAL A 53 8.51 -8.43 8.52
N SER A 54 9.06 -9.18 9.46
CA SER A 54 8.27 -10.00 10.37
C SER A 54 7.42 -9.09 11.28
N GLU A 55 6.14 -9.40 11.45
CA GLU A 55 5.29 -8.74 12.44
C GLU A 55 5.85 -9.02 13.85
N GLY A 56 6.62 -8.07 14.40
CA GLY A 56 6.89 -7.95 15.83
C GLY A 56 7.47 -9.18 16.52
N GLY A 57 8.76 -9.44 16.31
CA GLY A 57 9.58 -10.08 17.33
C GLY A 57 9.67 -9.14 18.54
N SER A 58 8.76 -9.31 19.50
CA SER A 58 8.98 -8.82 20.85
C SER A 58 10.10 -9.69 21.43
N GLU A 59 11.33 -9.21 21.38
CA GLU A 59 12.35 -9.69 22.31
C GLU A 59 11.91 -9.27 23.72
N GLY A 60 11.56 -10.26 24.51
CA GLY A 60 11.25 -10.19 25.93
C GLY A 60 11.59 -11.53 26.58
#